data_AF-X0RDW4-F1
#
_entry.id   AF-X0RDW4-F1
#
_cell.length_a   1.000
_cell.length_b   1.000
_cell.length_c   1.000
_cell.angle_alpha   90.00
_cell.angle_beta   90.00
_cell.angle_gamma   90.00
#
_symmetry.space_group_name_H-M   'P 1'
#
loop_
_entity.id
_entity.type
_entity.pdbx_description
1 polymer ?
#
loop_
_entity_poly.entity_id
_entity_poly.type
_entity_poly.pdbx_seq_one_letter_code
_entity_poly.pdbx_strand_id
1 'polypeptide(L)'
;MTPILPAVHTKPTRLALLFSGSLLALSMTGCGGGGDGTSSDSNGNGGNTPPVSTASFNETATWQITNLAPDTATCYDFDAKAESSCAEDKWDIKFDNQARSVKLWSNSGDSGAGLGGVFGLIDWSDLSRYSNATQDPDTSRDITMHYNEDRSGGIFDAQPWFEYNLKDNHQLYPNNRVYLVTTDNSSAMTDSSVQQPIYAMQITNYYNNAGTSGYPTLRWIDTALPNKVQTKTIDASNNDNWVYFDLTTGQSSTDKNSTWQIGFKRNSVILNGGDSAIGTDKGKVGGFLSKTPIGYYDDKGEPIVSKFMTDGSAATLTDLTNTAVYDKPMSARSWVIDSKGSDLNPAYTGNFPNLDFGWYTYNGMTHQLNAKAVDSAQGALIRSAEGNSYARVRLDKINYPDSSATTATSWEFKIDIQPAP
;
A
#
# COMPACT_ATOMS: atom_id res chain seq x y z
N MET A 1 55.74 26.52 -6.26
CA MET A 1 54.99 26.31 -7.51
C MET A 1 54.59 24.85 -7.54
N THR A 2 53.33 24.60 -7.22
CA THR A 2 52.74 23.26 -7.08
C THR A 2 51.46 23.31 -7.91
N PRO A 3 51.25 22.43 -8.91
CA PRO A 3 50.13 22.57 -9.81
C PRO A 3 48.83 22.11 -9.14
N ILE A 4 47.79 22.92 -9.31
CA ILE A 4 46.41 22.65 -8.95
C ILE A 4 45.83 21.74 -10.04
N LEU A 5 45.39 20.54 -9.67
CA LEU A 5 44.55 19.69 -10.51
C LEU A 5 43.08 19.96 -10.16
N PRO A 6 42.17 20.14 -11.13
CA PRO A 6 40.75 20.35 -10.85
C PRO A 6 40.08 19.04 -10.43
N ALA A 7 39.32 19.10 -9.34
CA ALA A 7 38.45 18.01 -8.91
C ALA A 7 37.31 17.84 -9.93
N VAL A 8 37.35 16.74 -10.67
CA VAL A 8 36.23 16.28 -11.49
C VAL A 8 35.21 15.65 -10.54
N HIS A 9 34.13 16.37 -10.26
CA HIS A 9 32.94 15.79 -9.62
C HIS A 9 32.19 14.93 -10.65
N THR A 10 32.60 13.67 -10.79
CA THR A 10 31.71 12.64 -11.36
C THR A 10 30.70 12.24 -10.30
N LYS A 11 29.45 12.70 -10.42
CA LYS A 11 28.33 12.13 -9.66
C LYS A 11 28.20 10.64 -10.04
N PRO A 12 28.26 9.70 -9.09
CA PRO A 12 27.97 8.31 -9.39
C PRO A 12 26.47 8.17 -9.65
N THR A 13 26.12 7.72 -10.85
CA THR A 13 24.80 7.20 -11.22
C THR A 13 24.51 6.02 -10.30
N ARG A 14 23.66 6.23 -9.29
CA ARG A 14 23.11 5.16 -8.45
C ARG A 14 21.61 5.10 -8.71
N LEU A 15 21.24 4.32 -9.72
CA LEU A 15 19.90 3.74 -9.76
C LEU A 15 19.91 2.54 -8.81
N ALA A 16 19.79 2.84 -7.52
CA ALA A 16 19.37 1.89 -6.51
C ALA A 16 18.08 2.46 -5.95
N LEU A 17 16.96 2.12 -6.58
CA LEU A 17 15.63 2.35 -6.04
C LEU A 17 15.56 1.58 -4.71
N LEU A 18 15.84 2.30 -3.62
CA LEU A 18 15.46 1.88 -2.28
C LEU A 18 13.95 2.02 -2.23
N PHE A 19 13.26 0.91 -2.51
CA PHE A 19 11.83 0.80 -2.32
C PHE A 19 11.51 1.00 -0.84
N SER A 20 11.03 2.19 -0.51
CA SER A 20 10.35 2.48 0.74
C SER A 20 9.02 1.74 0.74
N GLY A 21 9.00 0.47 1.15
CA GLY A 21 7.84 -0.22 1.75
C GLY A 21 6.48 -0.26 1.00
N SER A 22 6.34 0.23 -0.23
CA SER A 22 5.11 0.07 -1.01
C SER A 22 5.09 -1.32 -1.64
N LEU A 23 4.36 -2.26 -1.00
CA LEU A 23 4.08 -3.58 -1.54
C LEU A 23 3.38 -3.45 -2.89
N LEU A 24 4.12 -3.77 -3.95
CA LEU A 24 3.63 -3.99 -5.30
C LEU A 24 2.52 -5.05 -5.25
N ALA A 25 1.25 -4.64 -5.39
CA ALA A 25 0.17 -5.58 -5.67
C ALA A 25 0.29 -5.95 -7.15
N LEU A 26 1.08 -6.98 -7.43
CA LEU A 26 1.25 -7.48 -8.79
C LEU A 26 -0.06 -8.14 -9.25
N SER A 27 -0.78 -7.47 -10.16
CA SER A 27 -1.76 -8.09 -11.03
C SER A 27 -1.04 -9.05 -11.98
N MET A 28 -0.74 -10.25 -11.50
CA MET A 28 -0.06 -11.29 -12.29
C MET A 28 -1.03 -11.83 -13.34
N THR A 29 -1.00 -11.29 -14.56
CA THR A 29 -1.55 -11.95 -15.74
C THR A 29 -0.70 -13.21 -15.99
N GLY A 30 -1.32 -14.38 -15.88
CA GLY A 30 -0.63 -15.66 -15.96
C GLY A 30 0.08 -15.86 -17.31
N CYS A 31 1.40 -15.97 -17.28
CA CYS A 31 2.16 -16.55 -18.38
C CYS A 31 2.36 -18.04 -18.07
N GLY A 32 1.52 -18.88 -18.66
CA GLY A 32 1.61 -20.33 -18.61
C GLY A 32 1.22 -20.89 -19.98
N GLY A 33 2.21 -21.11 -20.84
CA GLY A 33 2.01 -21.63 -22.20
C GLY A 33 1.88 -23.15 -22.25
N GLY A 34 1.08 -23.64 -23.19
CA GLY A 34 1.12 -25.03 -23.67
C GLY A 34 -0.11 -25.52 -24.44
N GLY A 35 -0.04 -25.51 -25.78
CA GLY A 35 -0.55 -26.59 -26.65
C GLY A 35 -1.91 -26.42 -27.33
N ASP A 36 -1.87 -26.37 -28.67
CA ASP A 36 -2.93 -26.29 -29.68
C ASP A 36 -4.25 -27.04 -29.44
N GLY A 37 -5.35 -26.38 -29.80
CA GLY A 37 -6.67 -26.98 -29.99
C GLY A 37 -7.67 -25.95 -30.55
N THR A 38 -7.87 -25.97 -31.86
CA THR A 38 -8.87 -25.16 -32.57
C THR A 38 -10.30 -25.56 -32.16
N SER A 39 -11.09 -24.60 -31.66
CA SER A 39 -12.54 -24.55 -31.90
C SER A 39 -13.09 -23.18 -31.55
N SER A 40 -13.93 -22.69 -32.46
CA SER A 40 -14.61 -21.40 -32.45
C SER A 40 -15.70 -21.26 -31.38
N ASP A 41 -15.95 -19.99 -31.08
CA ASP A 41 -17.18 -19.37 -30.58
C ASP A 41 -17.41 -19.20 -29.06
N SER A 42 -17.36 -17.90 -28.71
CA SER A 42 -18.38 -17.12 -27.98
C SER A 42 -18.11 -16.70 -26.52
N ASN A 43 -18.18 -15.37 -26.35
CA ASN A 43 -18.41 -14.56 -25.15
C ASN A 43 -17.44 -14.68 -23.96
N GLY A 44 -16.52 -13.71 -23.87
CA GLY A 44 -15.75 -13.41 -22.66
C GLY A 44 -15.46 -11.91 -22.54
N ASN A 45 -15.97 -11.31 -21.47
CA ASN A 45 -15.76 -9.93 -21.03
C ASN A 45 -14.25 -9.65 -20.91
N GLY A 46 -13.70 -8.82 -21.81
CA GLY A 46 -12.28 -8.51 -21.89
C GLY A 46 -11.86 -7.60 -20.73
N GLY A 47 -10.76 -7.95 -20.07
CA GLY A 47 -10.09 -7.04 -19.14
C GLY A 47 -9.65 -5.78 -19.88
N ASN A 48 -10.17 -4.62 -19.46
CA ASN A 48 -9.77 -3.33 -19.99
C ASN A 48 -8.34 -3.03 -19.54
N THR A 49 -7.38 -3.36 -20.39
CA THR A 49 -6.09 -2.67 -20.37
C THR A 49 -6.35 -1.24 -20.87
N PRO A 50 -6.06 -0.19 -20.07
CA PRO A 50 -6.20 1.18 -20.54
C PRO A 50 -5.34 1.39 -21.80
N PRO A 51 -5.81 2.17 -22.79
CA PRO A 51 -5.05 2.40 -24.01
C PRO A 51 -3.70 3.06 -23.68
N VAL A 52 -2.62 2.58 -24.31
CA VAL A 52 -1.31 3.21 -24.25
C VAL A 52 -1.40 4.57 -24.94
N SER A 53 -1.53 5.63 -24.14
CA SER A 53 -1.58 7.00 -24.64
C SER A 53 -0.21 7.42 -25.18
N THR A 54 -0.16 7.88 -26.43
CA THR A 54 1.03 8.50 -27.05
C THR A 54 1.12 10.00 -26.77
N ALA A 55 0.17 10.57 -26.01
CA ALA A 55 0.18 11.98 -25.66
C ALA A 55 1.34 12.27 -24.69
N SER A 56 1.96 13.43 -24.85
CA SER A 56 2.96 13.93 -23.91
C SER A 56 2.29 14.80 -22.83
N PHE A 57 2.98 15.04 -21.71
CA PHE A 57 2.61 16.12 -20.79
C PHE A 57 2.72 17.49 -21.49
N ASN A 58 1.61 18.01 -22.00
CA ASN A 58 1.56 19.21 -22.84
C ASN A 58 0.63 20.30 -22.26
N GLU A 59 -0.10 19.99 -21.21
CA GLU A 59 -0.95 20.93 -20.50
C GLU A 59 -0.45 21.13 -19.07
N THR A 60 -0.83 22.25 -18.46
CA THR A 60 -0.43 22.56 -17.08
C THR A 60 -1.60 23.18 -16.32
N ALA A 61 -1.67 22.89 -15.03
CA ALA A 61 -2.58 23.54 -14.10
C ALA A 61 -1.87 23.91 -12.79
N THR A 62 -2.51 24.77 -12.02
CA THR A 62 -2.12 25.08 -10.64
C THR A 62 -3.35 24.92 -9.78
N TRP A 63 -3.25 24.06 -8.76
CA TRP A 63 -4.31 23.89 -7.78
C TRP A 63 -3.93 24.59 -6.49
N GLN A 64 -4.67 25.65 -6.16
CA GLN A 64 -4.48 26.42 -4.95
C GLN A 64 -5.59 26.13 -3.95
N ILE A 65 -5.27 25.37 -2.90
CA ILE A 65 -6.20 25.02 -1.83
C ILE A 65 -6.21 26.13 -0.80
N THR A 66 -7.39 26.72 -0.56
CA THR A 66 -7.58 27.79 0.44
C THR A 66 -8.52 27.39 1.57
N ASN A 67 -9.37 26.37 1.36
CA ASN A 67 -10.17 25.79 2.43
C ASN A 67 -9.30 24.86 3.28
N LEU A 68 -8.77 25.39 4.38
CA LEU A 68 -7.95 24.67 5.35
C LEU A 68 -8.67 24.50 6.69
N ALA A 69 -10.01 24.45 6.68
CA ALA A 69 -10.76 24.11 7.87
C ALA A 69 -10.42 22.67 8.31
N PRO A 70 -10.28 22.40 9.62
CA PRO A 70 -10.06 21.05 10.11
C PRO A 70 -11.19 20.10 9.67
N ASP A 71 -10.80 18.86 9.36
CA ASP A 71 -11.69 17.77 8.97
C ASP A 71 -12.52 18.10 7.72
N THR A 72 -11.92 18.87 6.80
CA THR A 72 -12.50 19.17 5.48
C THR A 72 -11.61 18.65 4.37
N ALA A 73 -12.24 18.31 3.25
CA ALA A 73 -11.55 17.86 2.05
C ALA A 73 -11.90 18.75 0.86
N THR A 74 -10.91 18.95 -0.01
CA THR A 74 -11.05 19.62 -1.30
C THR A 74 -10.58 18.66 -2.39
N CYS A 75 -11.33 18.54 -3.47
CA CYS A 75 -11.04 17.62 -4.55
C CYS A 75 -10.82 18.38 -5.85
N TYR A 76 -9.92 17.88 -6.69
CA TYR A 76 -9.51 18.51 -7.93
C TYR A 76 -9.57 17.52 -9.08
N ASP A 77 -10.18 17.96 -10.18
CA ASP A 77 -10.21 17.29 -11.47
C ASP A 77 -9.21 18.04 -12.38
N PHE A 78 -8.13 17.36 -12.77
CA PHE A 78 -7.09 17.99 -13.57
C PHE A 78 -7.43 18.05 -15.06
N ASP A 79 -8.41 17.28 -15.55
CA ASP A 79 -8.90 17.41 -16.91
C ASP A 79 -9.78 18.66 -17.05
N ALA A 80 -10.65 18.91 -16.06
CA ALA A 80 -11.41 20.16 -15.95
C ALA A 80 -10.54 21.35 -15.50
N LYS A 81 -9.38 21.07 -14.91
CA LYS A 81 -8.46 22.05 -14.29
C LYS A 81 -9.15 22.88 -13.22
N ALA A 82 -10.04 22.24 -12.45
CA ALA A 82 -10.88 22.90 -11.47
C ALA A 82 -11.15 22.00 -10.26
N GLU A 83 -11.48 22.63 -9.13
CA GLU A 83 -12.01 21.90 -7.99
C GLU A 83 -13.38 21.31 -8.33
N SER A 84 -13.63 20.08 -7.89
CA SER A 84 -14.86 19.34 -8.11
C SER A 84 -15.38 18.76 -6.79
N SER A 85 -16.61 18.23 -6.82
CA SER A 85 -17.21 17.62 -5.63
C SER A 85 -16.47 16.34 -5.25
N CYS A 86 -16.02 16.24 -3.99
CA CYS A 86 -15.45 15.00 -3.44
C CYS A 86 -16.44 13.83 -3.35
N ALA A 87 -17.74 14.08 -3.57
CA ALA A 87 -18.77 13.05 -3.57
C ALA A 87 -19.03 12.46 -4.96
N GLU A 88 -18.49 13.06 -6.02
CA GLU A 88 -18.62 12.58 -7.39
C GLU A 88 -17.46 11.63 -7.75
N ASP A 89 -17.57 10.99 -8.91
CA ASP A 89 -16.60 10.02 -9.43
C ASP A 89 -15.55 10.65 -10.36
N LYS A 90 -15.52 11.99 -10.49
CA LYS A 90 -14.66 12.72 -11.46
C LYS A 90 -13.45 13.45 -10.88
N TRP A 91 -13.35 13.59 -9.56
CA TRP A 91 -12.14 14.21 -9.00
C TRP A 91 -10.97 13.23 -9.14
N ASP A 92 -9.76 13.72 -9.35
CA ASP A 92 -8.57 12.88 -9.47
C ASP A 92 -7.76 12.83 -8.18
N ILE A 93 -7.65 13.98 -7.53
CA ILE A 93 -6.83 14.18 -6.32
C ILE A 93 -7.68 14.83 -5.24
N LYS A 94 -7.62 14.28 -4.04
CA LYS A 94 -8.27 14.83 -2.85
C LYS A 94 -7.23 15.27 -1.82
N PHE A 95 -7.32 16.52 -1.40
CA PHE A 95 -6.62 17.09 -0.26
C PHE A 95 -7.51 17.00 0.96
N ASP A 96 -7.15 16.13 1.89
CA ASP A 96 -7.86 15.87 3.14
C ASP A 96 -7.11 16.52 4.30
N ASN A 97 -7.64 17.64 4.78
CA ASN A 97 -7.07 18.40 5.88
C ASN A 97 -7.58 17.87 7.21
N GLN A 98 -6.89 16.88 7.75
CA GLN A 98 -7.17 16.34 9.07
C GLN A 98 -6.66 17.33 10.13
N ALA A 99 -7.35 17.45 11.26
CA ALA A 99 -7.03 18.45 12.29
C ALA A 99 -5.54 18.56 12.71
N ARG A 100 -4.72 17.51 12.50
CA ARG A 100 -3.29 17.48 12.80
C ARG A 100 -2.40 16.99 11.66
N SER A 101 -2.94 16.70 10.49
CA SER A 101 -2.19 16.15 9.36
C SER A 101 -2.90 16.41 8.04
N VAL A 102 -2.14 16.48 6.95
CA VAL A 102 -2.69 16.50 5.60
C VAL A 102 -2.52 15.11 5.00
N LYS A 103 -3.55 14.63 4.31
CA LYS A 103 -3.50 13.43 3.49
C LYS A 103 -3.91 13.75 2.06
N LEU A 104 -3.26 13.08 1.12
CA LEU A 104 -3.59 13.13 -0.30
C LEU A 104 -4.13 11.77 -0.73
N TRP A 105 -5.14 11.78 -1.57
CA TRP A 105 -5.78 10.56 -2.05
C TRP A 105 -6.03 10.64 -3.54
N SER A 106 -5.96 9.50 -4.22
CA SER A 106 -6.45 9.37 -5.58
C SER A 106 -7.90 8.87 -5.58
N ASN A 107 -8.66 9.17 -6.63
CA ASN A 107 -10.01 8.61 -6.78
C ASN A 107 -9.94 7.18 -7.28
N SER A 108 -9.58 6.29 -6.37
CA SER A 108 -9.43 4.87 -6.62
C SER A 108 -9.66 4.07 -5.36
N GLY A 109 -9.89 2.76 -5.53
CA GLY A 109 -10.01 1.78 -4.46
C GLY A 109 -10.88 2.25 -3.28
N ASP A 110 -10.29 2.33 -2.09
CA ASP A 110 -11.03 2.71 -0.86
C ASP A 110 -11.24 4.22 -0.69
N SER A 111 -10.57 5.03 -1.51
CA SER A 111 -10.63 6.49 -1.46
C SER A 111 -11.71 7.09 -2.37
N GLY A 112 -12.12 6.37 -3.42
CA GLY A 112 -13.12 6.80 -4.38
C GLY A 112 -13.48 5.71 -5.41
N ALA A 113 -14.59 5.89 -6.12
CA ALA A 113 -15.11 4.89 -7.06
C ALA A 113 -14.49 4.93 -8.46
N GLY A 114 -13.59 5.90 -8.71
CA GLY A 114 -12.90 6.06 -9.98
C GLY A 114 -11.84 4.98 -10.23
N LEU A 115 -11.29 5.03 -11.44
CA LEU A 115 -10.19 4.23 -11.93
C LEU A 115 -8.84 4.90 -11.69
N GLY A 116 -8.74 5.82 -10.73
CA GLY A 116 -7.49 6.52 -10.42
C GLY A 116 -6.36 5.57 -10.03
N GLY A 117 -5.17 6.12 -9.89
CA GLY A 117 -4.03 5.36 -9.39
C GLY A 117 -2.81 6.23 -9.22
N VAL A 118 -1.90 5.81 -8.38
CA VAL A 118 -0.71 6.58 -7.99
C VAL A 118 0.52 5.77 -8.30
N PHE A 119 1.47 6.39 -8.97
CA PHE A 119 2.82 5.87 -9.09
C PHE A 119 3.80 6.78 -8.33
N GLY A 120 4.02 6.40 -7.07
CA GLY A 120 5.14 6.78 -6.23
C GLY A 120 5.21 8.25 -5.77
N LEU A 121 6.14 8.49 -4.85
CA LEU A 121 6.73 9.79 -4.60
C LEU A 121 8.18 9.76 -5.04
N ILE A 122 8.40 10.29 -6.24
CA ILE A 122 9.66 10.23 -6.98
C ILE A 122 10.30 11.61 -6.94
N ASP A 123 11.63 11.66 -6.86
CA ASP A 123 12.37 12.92 -6.97
C ASP A 123 11.96 13.64 -8.26
N TRP A 124 11.65 14.93 -8.16
CA TRP A 124 11.12 15.70 -9.28
C TRP A 124 12.09 15.76 -10.46
N SER A 125 13.40 15.72 -10.19
CA SER A 125 14.43 15.61 -11.24
C SER A 125 14.30 14.34 -12.08
N ASP A 126 13.81 13.25 -11.50
CA ASP A 126 13.55 12.01 -12.23
C ASP A 126 12.15 12.01 -12.85
N LEU A 127 11.15 12.45 -12.10
CA LEU A 127 9.76 12.49 -12.57
C LEU A 127 9.58 13.40 -13.80
N SER A 128 10.29 14.53 -13.85
CA SER A 128 10.23 15.48 -14.97
C SER A 128 10.80 14.94 -16.28
N ARG A 129 11.55 13.82 -16.25
CA ARG A 129 12.08 13.15 -17.46
C ARG A 129 11.03 12.32 -18.19
N TYR A 130 9.97 11.91 -17.50
CA TYR A 130 8.86 11.17 -18.12
C TYR A 130 8.18 12.04 -19.18
N SER A 131 8.32 11.67 -20.45
CA SER A 131 7.63 12.36 -21.54
C SER A 131 6.16 11.97 -21.65
N ASN A 132 5.82 10.76 -21.19
CA ASN A 132 4.46 10.26 -21.03
C ASN A 132 4.35 9.51 -19.69
N ALA A 133 3.12 9.23 -19.27
CA ALA A 133 2.79 8.59 -18.00
C ALA A 133 2.83 7.05 -18.04
N THR A 134 2.92 6.46 -19.23
CA THR A 134 2.77 5.01 -19.42
C THR A 134 4.06 4.32 -19.81
N GLN A 135 5.14 5.06 -20.05
CA GLN A 135 6.44 4.50 -20.42
C GLN A 135 7.57 5.07 -19.55
N ASP A 136 8.48 4.19 -19.17
CA ASP A 136 9.73 4.57 -18.51
C ASP A 136 10.59 5.46 -19.44
N PRO A 137 11.14 6.60 -18.95
CA PRO A 137 11.83 7.57 -19.80
C PRO A 137 13.14 7.06 -20.39
N ASP A 138 13.75 6.03 -19.81
CA ASP A 138 15.06 5.52 -20.24
C ASP A 138 14.95 4.28 -21.13
N THR A 139 13.96 3.44 -20.86
CA THR A 139 13.81 2.12 -21.49
C THR A 139 12.58 2.01 -22.38
N SER A 140 11.67 3.00 -22.32
CA SER A 140 10.37 3.00 -23.00
C SER A 140 9.49 1.78 -22.67
N ARG A 141 9.79 1.08 -21.57
CA ARG A 141 8.98 -0.05 -21.10
C ARG A 141 7.67 0.47 -20.53
N ASP A 142 6.61 -0.30 -20.74
CA ASP A 142 5.30 -0.04 -20.14
C ASP A 142 5.39 -0.04 -18.61
N ILE A 143 4.88 1.02 -17.99
CA ILE A 143 4.83 1.21 -16.53
C ILE A 143 3.40 1.28 -15.97
N THR A 144 2.38 1.00 -16.77
CA THR A 144 0.97 1.09 -16.35
C THR A 144 0.64 0.23 -15.12
N MET A 145 1.36 -0.88 -14.94
CA MET A 145 1.24 -1.76 -13.78
C MET A 145 1.78 -1.17 -12.46
N HIS A 146 2.47 -0.03 -12.49
CA HIS A 146 3.00 0.64 -11.31
C HIS A 146 2.02 1.61 -10.63
N TYR A 147 0.88 1.87 -11.27
CA TYR A 147 -0.18 2.69 -10.69
C TYR A 147 -0.97 1.88 -9.68
N ASN A 148 -0.75 2.17 -8.40
CA ASN A 148 -1.46 1.54 -7.30
C ASN A 148 -2.73 2.33 -6.97
N GLU A 149 -3.82 1.61 -6.76
CA GLU A 149 -5.03 2.18 -6.18
C GLU A 149 -4.82 2.47 -4.68
N ASP A 150 -5.52 3.48 -4.18
CA ASP A 150 -5.62 3.71 -2.74
C ASP A 150 -6.31 2.50 -2.09
N ARG A 151 -5.69 1.93 -1.06
CA ARG A 151 -6.18 0.71 -0.42
C ARG A 151 -5.99 0.75 1.08
N SER A 152 -6.92 0.17 1.80
CA SER A 152 -6.80 -0.05 3.23
C SER A 152 -5.77 -1.14 3.50
N GLY A 153 -4.94 -0.87 4.49
CA GLY A 153 -3.81 -1.70 4.87
C GLY A 153 -3.62 -1.67 6.36
N GLY A 154 -3.04 -2.73 6.91
CA GLY A 154 -2.83 -2.88 8.34
C GLY A 154 -1.52 -3.60 8.65
N ILE A 155 -1.58 -4.50 9.63
CA ILE A 155 -0.38 -5.23 10.09
C ILE A 155 0.30 -6.02 8.96
N PHE A 156 -0.47 -6.53 7.99
CA PHE A 156 0.06 -7.34 6.90
C PHE A 156 0.76 -6.51 5.82
N ASP A 157 0.49 -5.20 5.75
CA ASP A 157 1.26 -4.29 4.89
C ASP A 157 2.53 -3.82 5.60
N ALA A 158 2.42 -3.47 6.89
CA ALA A 158 3.56 -3.06 7.70
C ALA A 158 4.56 -4.20 7.95
N GLN A 159 4.06 -5.43 8.08
CA GLN A 159 4.83 -6.65 8.36
C GLN A 159 4.36 -7.76 7.42
N PRO A 160 4.85 -7.80 6.17
CA PRO A 160 4.42 -8.76 5.15
C PRO A 160 4.58 -10.21 5.58
N TRP A 161 3.71 -11.09 5.10
CA TRP A 161 3.75 -12.52 5.39
C TRP A 161 4.63 -13.31 4.40
N PHE A 162 5.24 -12.64 3.42
CA PHE A 162 6.03 -13.26 2.36
C PHE A 162 7.22 -12.40 1.93
N GLU A 163 8.14 -13.05 1.22
CA GLU A 163 9.16 -12.42 0.38
C GLU A 163 8.87 -12.67 -1.10
N TYR A 164 9.23 -11.73 -1.96
CA TYR A 164 9.00 -11.83 -3.40
C TYR A 164 10.30 -12.15 -4.14
N ASN A 165 10.17 -12.99 -5.18
CA ASN A 165 11.20 -13.19 -6.19
C ASN A 165 12.56 -13.69 -5.66
N LEU A 166 12.58 -14.44 -4.57
CA LEU A 166 13.84 -14.96 -3.98
C LEU A 166 14.63 -15.91 -4.91
N LYS A 167 14.02 -16.39 -6.00
CA LYS A 167 14.63 -17.25 -7.02
C LYS A 167 14.61 -16.66 -8.43
N ASP A 168 14.35 -15.36 -8.57
CA ASP A 168 14.20 -14.73 -9.89
C ASP A 168 13.13 -15.41 -10.78
N ASN A 169 12.00 -15.78 -10.17
CA ASN A 169 10.90 -16.52 -10.79
C ASN A 169 9.52 -15.92 -10.51
N HIS A 170 9.47 -14.69 -9.98
CA HIS A 170 8.27 -13.94 -9.65
C HIS A 170 7.29 -14.67 -8.72
N GLN A 171 7.82 -15.50 -7.79
CA GLN A 171 7.01 -16.19 -6.79
C GLN A 171 7.03 -15.53 -5.40
N LEU A 172 5.99 -15.80 -4.60
CA LEU A 172 5.90 -15.42 -3.20
C LEU A 172 6.35 -16.59 -2.31
N TYR A 173 7.18 -16.27 -1.33
CA TYR A 173 7.76 -17.22 -0.39
C TYR A 173 7.29 -16.87 1.03
N PRO A 174 6.38 -17.64 1.64
CA PRO A 174 5.88 -17.36 2.98
C PRO A 174 7.01 -17.34 4.01
N ASN A 175 7.01 -16.32 4.88
CA ASN A 175 7.94 -16.23 6.01
C ASN A 175 7.40 -16.88 7.30
N ASN A 176 6.17 -17.41 7.25
CA ASN A 176 5.50 -18.08 8.35
C ASN A 176 5.45 -17.26 9.65
N ARG A 177 5.47 -15.92 9.56
CA ARG A 177 5.23 -15.03 10.69
C ARG A 177 3.92 -15.38 11.41
N VAL A 178 3.95 -15.29 12.73
CA VAL A 178 2.79 -15.50 13.60
C VAL A 178 2.16 -14.15 13.92
N TYR A 179 0.93 -13.98 13.47
CA TYR A 179 0.13 -12.80 13.74
C TYR A 179 -0.93 -13.16 14.77
N LEU A 180 -1.08 -12.32 15.79
CA LEU A 180 -2.24 -12.34 16.67
C LEU A 180 -3.35 -11.51 16.05
N VAL A 181 -4.58 -12.00 16.15
CA VAL A 181 -5.79 -11.33 15.69
C VAL A 181 -6.79 -11.34 16.83
N THR A 182 -7.10 -10.16 17.36
CA THR A 182 -8.14 -9.96 18.37
C THR A 182 -9.47 -9.62 17.70
N THR A 183 -10.59 -10.03 18.28
CA THR A 183 -11.92 -9.55 17.90
C THR A 183 -12.28 -8.21 18.54
N ASP A 184 -11.50 -7.76 19.53
CA ASP A 184 -11.65 -6.47 20.20
C ASP A 184 -10.29 -5.85 20.56
N ASN A 185 -9.94 -4.77 19.86
CA ASN A 185 -8.70 -4.03 20.01
C ASN A 185 -8.75 -2.94 21.09
N SER A 186 -9.87 -2.77 21.78
CA SER A 186 -10.02 -1.72 22.80
C SER A 186 -9.24 -2.00 24.09
N SER A 187 -8.75 -3.23 24.26
CA SER A 187 -7.99 -3.70 25.40
C SER A 187 -6.62 -4.23 24.99
N ALA A 188 -5.64 -4.11 25.88
CA ALA A 188 -4.35 -4.77 25.74
C ALA A 188 -4.41 -6.29 26.05
N MET A 189 -5.60 -6.82 26.33
CA MET A 189 -5.80 -8.21 26.72
C MET A 189 -5.27 -9.15 25.62
N THR A 190 -4.45 -10.12 26.05
CA THR A 190 -3.89 -11.17 25.18
C THR A 190 -4.39 -12.56 25.51
N ASP A 191 -5.15 -12.68 26.60
CA ASP A 191 -5.64 -13.96 27.07
C ASP A 191 -6.98 -14.20 26.39
N SER A 192 -6.99 -15.18 25.48
CA SER A 192 -8.19 -15.56 24.75
C SER A 192 -9.25 -16.10 25.71
N SER A 193 -10.51 -15.78 25.42
CA SER A 193 -11.69 -16.30 26.12
C SER A 193 -12.78 -16.65 25.11
N VAL A 194 -13.80 -17.39 25.55
CA VAL A 194 -14.97 -17.71 24.70
C VAL A 194 -15.66 -16.43 24.20
N GLN A 195 -15.66 -15.36 24.99
CA GLN A 195 -16.29 -14.09 24.66
C GLN A 195 -15.41 -13.16 23.81
N GLN A 196 -14.09 -13.29 23.93
CA GLN A 196 -13.10 -12.49 23.21
C GLN A 196 -11.97 -13.42 22.77
N PRO A 197 -12.18 -14.20 21.69
CA PRO A 197 -11.15 -15.08 21.20
C PRO A 197 -10.00 -14.27 20.62
N ILE A 198 -8.78 -14.73 20.90
CA ILE A 198 -7.58 -14.23 20.25
C ILE A 198 -7.02 -15.37 19.43
N TYR A 199 -6.94 -15.14 18.13
CA TYR A 199 -6.39 -16.11 17.21
C TYR A 199 -4.92 -15.84 17.00
N ALA A 200 -4.13 -16.91 16.88
CA ALA A 200 -2.80 -16.82 16.29
C ALA A 200 -2.83 -17.50 14.93
N MET A 201 -2.17 -16.92 13.94
CA MET A 201 -2.20 -17.44 12.58
C MET A 201 -0.88 -17.29 11.84
N GLN A 202 -0.69 -18.16 10.86
CA GLN A 202 0.37 -18.09 9.85
C GLN A 202 -0.23 -18.26 8.47
N ILE A 203 0.24 -17.49 7.49
CA ILE A 203 0.02 -17.76 6.07
C ILE A 203 1.22 -18.57 5.58
N THR A 204 0.96 -19.74 5.02
CA THR A 204 1.96 -20.82 4.88
C THR A 204 2.26 -21.20 3.44
N ASN A 205 1.43 -20.73 2.53
CA ASN A 205 1.48 -21.01 1.11
C ASN A 205 0.60 -19.98 0.39
N TYR A 206 0.81 -19.83 -0.91
CA TYR A 206 0.05 -18.94 -1.79
C TYR A 206 -0.50 -19.64 -3.05
N TYR A 207 -0.06 -20.87 -3.28
CA TYR A 207 -0.31 -21.58 -4.53
C TYR A 207 -1.19 -22.79 -4.29
N ASN A 208 -2.11 -23.11 -5.20
CA ASN A 208 -2.84 -24.37 -5.13
C ASN A 208 -1.93 -25.56 -5.50
N ASN A 209 -2.46 -26.79 -5.46
CA ASN A 209 -1.71 -28.00 -5.81
C ASN A 209 -1.22 -28.04 -7.27
N ALA A 210 -1.82 -27.25 -8.16
CA ALA A 210 -1.39 -27.10 -9.56
C ALA A 210 -0.34 -25.98 -9.75
N GLY A 211 0.06 -25.28 -8.69
CA GLY A 211 0.98 -24.15 -8.75
C GLY A 211 0.32 -22.83 -9.17
N THR A 212 -1.01 -22.76 -9.26
CA THR A 212 -1.72 -21.51 -9.56
C THR A 212 -1.66 -20.58 -8.35
N SER A 213 -1.28 -19.32 -8.57
CA SER A 213 -1.25 -18.26 -7.54
C SER A 213 -2.65 -17.85 -7.06
N GLY A 214 -2.73 -17.20 -5.90
CA GLY A 214 -3.98 -16.64 -5.39
C GLY A 214 -4.73 -17.59 -4.46
N TYR A 215 -4.04 -18.58 -3.91
CA TYR A 215 -4.59 -19.60 -3.02
C TYR A 215 -3.86 -19.59 -1.68
N PRO A 216 -4.00 -18.52 -0.86
CA PRO A 216 -3.36 -18.48 0.45
C PRO A 216 -3.82 -19.66 1.32
N THR A 217 -2.86 -20.37 1.91
CA THR A 217 -3.13 -21.39 2.92
C THR A 217 -2.88 -20.81 4.31
N LEU A 218 -3.97 -20.64 5.04
CA LEU A 218 -3.97 -20.23 6.44
C LEU A 218 -3.87 -21.45 7.34
N ARG A 219 -3.06 -21.35 8.40
CA ARG A 219 -3.22 -22.17 9.60
C ARG A 219 -3.39 -21.26 10.81
N TRP A 220 -4.24 -21.66 11.74
CA TRP A 220 -4.52 -20.83 12.91
C TRP A 220 -4.96 -21.67 14.11
N ILE A 221 -4.88 -21.05 15.28
CA ILE A 221 -5.37 -21.56 16.56
C ILE A 221 -6.17 -20.46 17.25
N ASP A 222 -7.09 -20.85 18.11
CA ASP A 222 -7.47 -20.01 19.26
C ASP A 222 -6.35 -20.16 20.31
N THR A 223 -5.80 -19.06 20.82
CA THR A 223 -4.68 -19.12 21.78
C THR A 223 -5.08 -19.73 23.12
N ALA A 224 -6.37 -19.83 23.45
CA ALA A 224 -6.88 -20.60 24.59
C ALA A 224 -6.84 -22.12 24.34
N LEU A 225 -6.78 -22.54 23.08
CA LEU A 225 -6.76 -23.94 22.64
C LEU A 225 -5.58 -24.20 21.69
N PRO A 226 -4.32 -24.01 22.14
CA PRO A 226 -3.14 -23.99 21.26
C PRO A 226 -2.86 -25.31 20.53
N ASN A 227 -3.44 -26.41 21.00
CA ASN A 227 -3.32 -27.73 20.36
C ASN A 227 -4.43 -28.00 19.32
N LYS A 228 -5.39 -27.09 19.13
CA LYS A 228 -6.48 -27.20 18.15
C LYS A 228 -6.15 -26.41 16.89
N VAL A 229 -5.15 -26.91 16.16
CA VAL A 229 -4.70 -26.31 14.90
C VAL A 229 -5.73 -26.54 13.81
N GLN A 230 -6.12 -25.45 13.16
CA GLN A 230 -6.98 -25.46 11.98
C GLN A 230 -6.17 -25.07 10.74
N THR A 231 -6.60 -25.50 9.56
CA THR A 231 -5.93 -25.18 8.30
C THR A 231 -6.93 -25.09 7.16
N LYS A 232 -6.78 -24.08 6.30
CA LYS A 232 -7.66 -23.83 5.17
C LYS A 232 -6.90 -23.15 4.04
N THR A 233 -7.06 -23.67 2.83
CA THR A 233 -6.71 -22.94 1.60
C THR A 233 -7.94 -22.16 1.13
N ILE A 234 -7.74 -20.88 0.88
CA ILE A 234 -8.78 -19.94 0.46
C ILE A 234 -8.55 -19.63 -1.01
N ASP A 235 -9.59 -19.67 -1.84
CA ASP A 235 -9.50 -19.21 -3.23
C ASP A 235 -9.66 -17.69 -3.26
N ALA A 236 -8.53 -16.98 -3.31
CA ALA A 236 -8.46 -15.53 -3.47
C ALA A 236 -7.84 -15.18 -4.84
N SER A 237 -8.08 -16.03 -5.86
CA SER A 237 -7.47 -15.88 -7.18
C SER A 237 -8.05 -14.74 -8.01
N ASN A 238 -9.21 -14.20 -7.62
CA ASN A 238 -9.80 -13.03 -8.26
C ASN A 238 -9.01 -11.75 -7.92
N ASN A 239 -8.77 -10.88 -8.91
CA ASN A 239 -8.03 -9.62 -8.72
C ASN A 239 -8.89 -8.49 -8.13
N ASP A 240 -10.21 -8.59 -8.27
CA ASP A 240 -11.15 -7.51 -7.99
C ASP A 240 -11.94 -7.79 -6.72
N ASN A 241 -12.21 -9.07 -6.44
CA ASN A 241 -13.08 -9.49 -5.35
C ASN A 241 -12.30 -9.99 -4.13
N TRP A 242 -12.72 -9.49 -2.97
CA TRP A 242 -12.26 -9.99 -1.67
C TRP A 242 -13.00 -11.27 -1.26
N VAL A 243 -12.29 -12.14 -0.55
CA VAL A 243 -12.85 -13.28 0.17
C VAL A 243 -12.63 -13.08 1.66
N TYR A 244 -13.72 -12.99 2.40
CA TYR A 244 -13.77 -12.75 3.83
C TYR A 244 -13.81 -14.08 4.59
N PHE A 245 -12.94 -14.22 5.59
CA PHE A 245 -12.73 -15.46 6.34
C PHE A 245 -13.07 -15.27 7.82
N ASP A 246 -13.93 -16.15 8.32
CA ASP A 246 -14.28 -16.24 9.73
C ASP A 246 -13.37 -17.27 10.42
N LEU A 247 -12.47 -16.78 11.28
CA LEU A 247 -11.55 -17.61 12.06
C LEU A 247 -12.26 -18.49 13.09
N THR A 248 -13.49 -18.14 13.46
CA THR A 248 -14.32 -18.87 14.41
C THR A 248 -14.86 -20.16 13.78
N THR A 249 -15.45 -20.03 12.60
CA THR A 249 -16.14 -21.13 11.91
C THR A 249 -15.30 -21.80 10.81
N GLY A 250 -14.18 -21.18 10.43
CA GLY A 250 -13.32 -21.62 9.33
C GLY A 250 -13.99 -21.50 7.95
N GLN A 251 -15.01 -20.66 7.82
CA GLN A 251 -15.77 -20.46 6.58
C GLN A 251 -15.36 -19.19 5.84
N SER A 252 -15.49 -19.24 4.51
CA SER A 252 -15.27 -18.10 3.61
C SER A 252 -16.61 -17.54 3.14
N SER A 253 -16.64 -16.23 2.88
CA SER A 253 -17.76 -15.47 2.34
C SER A 253 -17.26 -14.44 1.33
N THR A 254 -18.06 -14.11 0.32
CA THR A 254 -17.83 -12.95 -0.56
C THR A 254 -18.62 -11.72 -0.12
N ASP A 255 -19.50 -11.86 0.87
CA ASP A 255 -20.26 -10.75 1.45
C ASP A 255 -19.44 -10.08 2.56
N LYS A 256 -19.08 -8.81 2.35
CA LYS A 256 -18.33 -7.99 3.33
C LYS A 256 -19.11 -7.75 4.62
N ASN A 257 -20.44 -7.92 4.60
CA ASN A 257 -21.30 -7.79 5.78
C ASN A 257 -21.39 -9.07 6.63
N SER A 258 -20.79 -10.18 6.18
CA SER A 258 -20.75 -11.39 7.00
C SER A 258 -19.91 -11.18 8.26
N THR A 259 -19.93 -12.14 9.19
CA THR A 259 -18.91 -12.20 10.23
C THR A 259 -17.60 -12.64 9.59
N TRP A 260 -16.53 -11.89 9.82
CA TRP A 260 -15.17 -12.22 9.39
C TRP A 260 -14.16 -11.46 10.24
N GLN A 261 -12.95 -11.99 10.33
CA GLN A 261 -11.82 -11.29 10.95
C GLN A 261 -10.77 -10.92 9.92
N ILE A 262 -10.63 -11.70 8.84
CA ILE A 262 -9.59 -11.51 7.83
C ILE A 262 -10.16 -11.57 6.43
N GLY A 263 -9.79 -10.64 5.56
CA GLY A 263 -10.10 -10.65 4.14
C GLY A 263 -8.86 -10.93 3.29
N PHE A 264 -9.03 -11.65 2.19
CA PHE A 264 -7.98 -11.95 1.22
C PHE A 264 -8.39 -11.50 -0.18
N LYS A 265 -7.50 -10.83 -0.90
CA LYS A 265 -7.62 -10.55 -2.34
C LYS A 265 -6.23 -10.72 -2.94
N ARG A 266 -6.05 -11.76 -3.76
CA ARG A 266 -4.71 -12.19 -4.19
C ARG A 266 -3.82 -12.37 -2.95
N ASN A 267 -2.69 -11.68 -2.88
CA ASN A 267 -1.74 -11.71 -1.76
C ASN A 267 -2.01 -10.64 -0.69
N SER A 268 -2.94 -9.72 -0.94
CA SER A 268 -3.34 -8.68 0.00
C SER A 268 -4.20 -9.27 1.11
N VAL A 269 -4.00 -8.78 2.33
CA VAL A 269 -4.69 -9.25 3.54
C VAL A 269 -5.16 -8.05 4.35
N ILE A 270 -6.45 -8.05 4.69
CA ILE A 270 -7.10 -7.00 5.49
C ILE A 270 -7.71 -7.62 6.76
N LEU A 271 -7.91 -6.79 7.76
CA LEU A 271 -8.65 -7.12 8.99
C LEU A 271 -10.04 -6.49 8.96
N ASN A 272 -10.99 -7.05 9.70
CA ASN A 272 -12.29 -6.40 9.94
C ASN A 272 -12.17 -5.28 11.00
N GLY A 273 -11.14 -4.46 10.85
CA GLY A 273 -10.72 -3.38 11.72
C GLY A 273 -10.66 -2.07 10.96
N GLY A 274 -10.79 -0.94 11.67
CA GLY A 274 -10.70 0.41 11.10
C GLY A 274 -11.47 0.60 9.78
N ASP A 275 -10.76 1.07 8.75
CA ASP A 275 -11.36 1.50 7.47
C ASP A 275 -11.84 0.33 6.59
N SER A 276 -11.30 -0.87 6.80
CA SER A 276 -11.73 -2.08 6.10
C SER A 276 -13.10 -2.59 6.57
N ALA A 277 -13.55 -2.21 7.78
CA ALA A 277 -14.79 -2.72 8.38
C ALA A 277 -16.06 -1.98 7.89
N ILE A 278 -17.17 -2.71 7.75
CA ILE A 278 -18.52 -2.16 7.48
C ILE A 278 -19.54 -2.60 8.54
N GLY A 279 -20.73 -1.99 8.57
CA GLY A 279 -21.81 -2.35 9.51
C GLY A 279 -21.73 -1.72 10.92
N THR A 280 -22.43 -2.31 11.89
CA THR A 280 -22.60 -1.80 13.27
C THR A 280 -21.52 -2.26 14.25
N ASP A 281 -20.84 -3.37 13.98
CA ASP A 281 -19.72 -3.90 14.79
C ASP A 281 -18.34 -3.41 14.27
N LYS A 282 -18.34 -2.30 13.52
CA LYS A 282 -17.17 -1.76 12.83
C LYS A 282 -15.95 -1.64 13.74
N GLY A 283 -14.84 -2.16 13.24
CA GLY A 283 -13.51 -1.60 13.51
C GLY A 283 -12.79 -2.13 14.73
N LYS A 284 -13.32 -3.19 15.36
CA LYS A 284 -12.75 -3.74 16.59
C LYS A 284 -11.73 -4.86 16.37
N VAL A 285 -11.67 -5.46 15.18
CA VAL A 285 -10.62 -6.44 14.90
C VAL A 285 -9.28 -5.74 14.79
N GLY A 286 -8.26 -6.28 15.45
CA GLY A 286 -6.90 -5.74 15.41
C GLY A 286 -5.88 -6.86 15.25
N GLY A 287 -4.75 -6.53 14.65
CA GLY A 287 -3.64 -7.43 14.37
C GLY A 287 -2.36 -7.04 15.11
N PHE A 288 -1.50 -8.00 15.40
CA PHE A 288 -0.20 -7.76 16.01
C PHE A 288 0.80 -8.82 15.52
N LEU A 289 1.99 -8.41 15.07
CA LEU A 289 3.07 -9.35 14.78
C LEU A 289 3.65 -9.86 16.10
N SER A 290 3.40 -11.12 16.42
CA SER A 290 3.81 -11.71 17.70
C SER A 290 5.11 -12.51 17.61
N LYS A 291 5.41 -13.08 16.43
CA LYS A 291 6.65 -13.82 16.24
C LYS A 291 7.05 -13.87 14.78
N THR A 292 8.35 -13.66 14.53
CA THR A 292 8.99 -14.07 13.28
C THR A 292 9.80 -15.34 13.57
N PRO A 293 9.53 -16.48 12.90
CA PRO A 293 10.34 -17.68 13.07
C PRO A 293 11.82 -17.43 12.82
N ILE A 294 12.69 -18.04 13.63
CA ILE A 294 14.14 -17.82 13.57
C ILE A 294 14.70 -18.33 12.23
N GLY A 295 15.63 -17.56 11.68
CA GLY A 295 16.42 -17.94 10.50
C GLY A 295 15.79 -17.57 9.16
N TYR A 296 14.60 -16.96 9.13
CA TYR A 296 14.08 -16.36 7.89
C TYR A 296 14.79 -15.06 7.53
N TYR A 297 15.26 -14.33 8.54
CA TYR A 297 15.92 -13.04 8.38
C TYR A 297 17.20 -13.00 9.20
N ASP A 298 18.19 -12.26 8.71
CA ASP A 298 19.41 -11.97 9.45
C ASP A 298 19.25 -10.75 10.38
N ASP A 299 20.33 -10.35 11.05
CA ASP A 299 20.33 -9.21 11.98
C ASP A 299 20.07 -7.86 11.31
N LYS A 300 20.15 -7.78 9.97
CA LYS A 300 19.81 -6.59 9.18
C LYS A 300 18.38 -6.63 8.64
N GLY A 301 17.66 -7.73 8.87
CA GLY A 301 16.34 -7.96 8.31
C GLY A 301 16.37 -8.43 6.85
N GLU A 302 17.52 -8.84 6.33
CA GLU A 302 17.64 -9.38 4.97
C GLU A 302 17.18 -10.85 4.94
N PRO A 303 16.44 -11.29 3.89
CA PRO A 303 15.92 -12.64 3.83
C PRO A 303 17.03 -13.68 3.63
N ILE A 304 17.08 -14.68 4.50
CA ILE A 304 17.97 -15.83 4.40
C ILE A 304 17.35 -16.84 3.43
N VAL A 305 17.65 -16.69 2.14
CA VAL A 305 17.03 -17.45 1.04
C VAL A 305 16.99 -18.95 1.29
N SER A 306 18.06 -19.53 1.83
CA SER A 306 18.12 -20.98 2.12
C SER A 306 16.99 -21.44 3.03
N LYS A 307 16.63 -20.65 4.06
CA LYS A 307 15.54 -20.97 4.98
C LYS A 307 14.21 -21.05 4.28
N PHE A 308 13.88 -20.08 3.43
CA PHE A 308 12.65 -20.08 2.62
C PHE A 308 12.56 -21.28 1.67
N MET A 309 13.69 -21.87 1.26
CA MET A 309 13.71 -23.04 0.38
C MET A 309 13.64 -24.37 1.13
N THR A 310 14.09 -24.41 2.38
CA THR A 310 14.14 -25.63 3.19
C THR A 310 12.97 -25.76 4.15
N ASP A 311 12.38 -24.65 4.60
CA ASP A 311 11.24 -24.69 5.51
C ASP A 311 9.97 -25.10 4.78
N GLY A 312 9.66 -26.38 4.88
CA GLY A 312 8.27 -26.81 4.88
C GLY A 312 7.57 -26.13 6.06
N SER A 313 6.42 -25.51 5.79
CA SER A 313 5.53 -24.91 6.79
C SER A 313 5.44 -25.72 8.10
N ALA A 314 5.53 -27.05 8.05
CA ALA A 314 5.58 -27.94 9.21
C ALA A 314 6.56 -27.54 10.33
N ALA A 315 7.79 -27.09 10.02
CA ALA A 315 8.80 -26.77 11.04
C ALA A 315 8.40 -25.58 11.93
N THR A 316 7.68 -24.61 11.36
CA THR A 316 7.23 -23.41 12.09
C THR A 316 5.88 -23.62 12.79
N LEU A 317 5.35 -24.85 12.82
CA LEU A 317 4.13 -25.17 13.56
C LEU A 317 4.30 -24.95 15.06
N THR A 318 5.49 -25.26 15.61
CA THR A 318 5.78 -25.02 17.03
C THR A 318 5.79 -23.53 17.35
N ASP A 319 6.22 -22.67 16.41
CA ASP A 319 6.12 -21.22 16.57
C ASP A 319 4.67 -20.76 16.67
N LEU A 320 3.73 -21.46 16.03
CA LEU A 320 2.30 -21.21 16.20
C LEU A 320 1.75 -21.80 17.51
N THR A 321 2.08 -23.03 17.88
CA THR A 321 1.40 -23.68 19.01
C THR A 321 1.99 -23.32 20.38
N ASN A 322 3.23 -22.82 20.43
CA ASN A 322 3.87 -22.41 21.68
C ASN A 322 3.53 -20.95 22.02
N THR A 323 2.32 -20.73 22.56
CA THR A 323 1.83 -19.38 22.90
C THR A 323 2.62 -18.69 24.01
N ALA A 324 3.44 -19.41 24.76
CA ALA A 324 4.27 -18.84 25.83
C ALA A 324 5.44 -17.98 25.31
N VAL A 325 5.85 -18.15 24.05
CA VAL A 325 6.97 -17.40 23.45
C VAL A 325 6.53 -16.24 22.56
N TYR A 326 5.26 -15.85 22.67
CA TYR A 326 4.66 -14.78 21.91
C TYR A 326 5.05 -13.43 22.46
N ASP A 327 5.47 -12.52 21.57
CA ASP A 327 5.39 -11.11 21.88
C ASP A 327 3.93 -10.71 22.02
N LYS A 328 3.67 -9.84 22.99
CA LYS A 328 2.32 -9.43 23.39
C LYS A 328 2.16 -7.92 23.20
N PRO A 329 1.01 -7.44 22.71
CA PRO A 329 0.71 -6.02 22.68
C PRO A 329 0.81 -5.42 24.09
N MET A 330 1.60 -4.35 24.23
CA MET A 330 1.79 -3.67 25.52
C MET A 330 0.61 -2.76 25.88
N SER A 331 -0.23 -2.42 24.90
CA SER A 331 -1.40 -1.56 25.09
C SER A 331 -2.45 -1.86 24.01
N ALA A 332 -3.68 -1.37 24.21
CA ALA A 332 -4.72 -1.40 23.18
C ALA A 332 -4.26 -0.78 21.84
N ARG A 333 -3.43 0.27 21.89
CA ARG A 333 -2.88 0.94 20.70
C ARG A 333 -1.82 0.12 19.95
N SER A 334 -1.32 -0.96 20.56
CA SER A 334 -0.38 -1.86 19.89
C SER A 334 -1.10 -2.77 18.89
N TRP A 335 -2.42 -2.94 19.02
CA TRP A 335 -3.23 -3.59 17.99
C TRP A 335 -3.33 -2.67 16.77
N VAL A 336 -2.77 -3.14 15.66
CA VAL A 336 -2.85 -2.46 14.38
C VAL A 336 -4.19 -2.79 13.75
N ILE A 337 -4.96 -1.75 13.43
CA ILE A 337 -6.17 -1.86 12.62
C ILE A 337 -5.86 -1.42 11.20
N ASP A 338 -6.72 -1.79 10.27
CA ASP A 338 -6.59 -1.30 8.92
C ASP A 338 -6.95 0.18 8.84
N SER A 339 -6.16 0.92 8.09
CA SER A 339 -6.41 2.32 7.75
C SER A 339 -6.26 2.51 6.26
N LYS A 340 -7.02 3.44 5.68
CA LYS A 340 -6.83 3.84 4.27
C LYS A 340 -5.38 4.25 4.05
N GLY A 341 -4.80 3.72 2.98
CA GLY A 341 -3.45 4.01 2.51
C GLY A 341 -3.46 4.54 1.08
N SER A 342 -2.46 5.35 0.77
CA SER A 342 -2.17 5.81 -0.59
C SER A 342 -0.66 6.02 -0.71
N ASP A 343 -0.10 5.75 -1.88
CA ASP A 343 1.30 6.05 -2.19
C ASP A 343 1.59 7.57 -2.14
N LEU A 344 0.55 8.42 -2.13
CA LEU A 344 0.67 9.85 -1.87
C LEU A 344 0.96 10.18 -0.40
N ASN A 345 0.88 9.21 0.52
CA ASN A 345 1.01 9.41 1.97
C ASN A 345 2.15 8.58 2.58
N PRO A 346 3.42 8.82 2.20
CA PRO A 346 4.54 8.03 2.68
C PRO A 346 4.74 8.18 4.20
N ALA A 347 5.43 7.21 4.80
CA ALA A 347 5.97 7.40 6.13
C ALA A 347 7.00 8.53 6.12
N TYR A 348 7.05 9.32 7.20
CA TYR A 348 8.05 10.37 7.31
C TYR A 348 9.45 9.77 7.53
N THR A 349 10.46 10.52 7.11
CA THR A 349 11.87 10.24 7.39
C THR A 349 12.51 11.40 8.15
N GLY A 350 13.78 11.26 8.53
CA GLY A 350 14.50 12.27 9.31
C GLY A 350 14.37 12.09 10.82
N ASN A 351 14.87 13.07 11.57
CA ASN A 351 14.92 13.04 13.03
C ASN A 351 14.38 14.35 13.59
N PHE A 352 13.60 14.28 14.67
CA PHE A 352 13.12 15.46 15.37
C PHE A 352 14.30 16.41 15.69
N PRO A 353 14.19 17.72 15.40
CA PRO A 353 12.97 18.43 15.00
C PRO A 353 12.67 18.46 13.48
N ASN A 354 13.52 17.92 12.60
CA ASN A 354 13.32 18.02 11.15
C ASN A 354 12.83 16.69 10.56
N LEU A 355 11.57 16.66 10.14
CA LEU A 355 10.94 15.48 9.56
C LEU A 355 10.58 15.75 8.10
N ASP A 356 10.79 14.78 7.21
CA ASP A 356 10.43 14.85 5.79
C ASP A 356 9.25 13.92 5.51
N PHE A 357 8.14 14.46 5.02
CA PHE A 357 6.90 13.76 4.68
C PHE A 357 6.75 13.51 3.17
N GLY A 358 7.83 13.65 2.40
CA GLY A 358 7.87 13.50 0.95
C GLY A 358 7.50 14.79 0.23
N TRP A 359 6.24 15.23 0.36
CA TRP A 359 5.74 16.47 -0.26
C TRP A 359 6.32 17.73 0.40
N TYR A 360 6.48 17.68 1.72
CA TYR A 360 6.90 18.80 2.56
C TYR A 360 7.77 18.32 3.71
N THR A 361 8.48 19.26 4.32
CA THR A 361 9.19 19.04 5.59
C THR A 361 8.45 19.71 6.74
N TYR A 362 8.56 19.14 7.94
CA TYR A 362 8.06 19.71 9.19
C TYR A 362 9.23 20.07 10.09
N ASN A 363 9.21 21.30 10.61
CA ASN A 363 10.15 21.76 11.63
C ASN A 363 9.47 21.81 13.00
N GLY A 364 9.84 20.90 13.90
CA GLY A 364 9.30 20.80 15.25
C GLY A 364 9.67 21.93 16.20
N MET A 365 10.58 22.84 15.82
CA MET A 365 10.89 24.05 16.59
C MET A 365 9.97 25.22 16.22
N THR A 366 9.61 25.35 14.94
CA THR A 366 8.73 26.44 14.45
C THR A 366 7.29 26.00 14.23
N HIS A 367 7.03 24.69 14.27
CA HIS A 367 5.76 24.07 13.90
C HIS A 367 5.26 24.43 12.49
N GLN A 368 6.18 24.81 11.59
CA GLN A 368 5.87 25.11 10.20
C GLN A 368 6.15 23.91 9.28
N LEU A 369 5.33 23.83 8.25
CA LEU A 369 5.48 22.93 7.11
C LEU A 369 6.10 23.72 5.96
N ASN A 370 7.08 23.14 5.28
CA ASN A 370 7.76 23.79 4.16
C ASN A 370 7.69 22.90 2.93
N ALA A 371 7.14 23.44 1.84
CA ALA A 371 7.34 22.85 0.52
C ALA A 371 8.84 22.78 0.21
N LYS A 372 9.26 21.71 -0.45
CA LYS A 372 10.66 21.48 -0.80
C LYS A 372 11.02 22.30 -2.04
N ALA A 373 12.26 22.77 -2.13
CA ALA A 373 12.75 23.44 -3.33
C ALA A 373 12.71 22.47 -4.53
N VAL A 374 12.50 22.97 -5.74
CA VAL A 374 12.25 22.14 -6.94
C VAL A 374 13.33 21.07 -7.19
N ASP A 375 14.58 21.37 -6.84
CA ASP A 375 15.74 20.47 -7.00
C ASP A 375 15.79 19.31 -5.99
N SER A 376 14.99 19.38 -4.94
CA SER A 376 14.86 18.38 -3.89
C SER A 376 13.42 17.94 -3.66
N ALA A 377 12.46 18.54 -4.38
CA ALA A 377 11.05 18.22 -4.29
C ALA A 377 10.79 16.81 -4.82
N GLN A 378 9.79 16.17 -4.23
CA GLN A 378 9.23 14.93 -4.75
C GLN A 378 7.85 15.22 -5.33
N GLY A 379 7.42 14.36 -6.24
CA GLY A 379 6.10 14.40 -6.85
C GLY A 379 5.60 13.01 -7.20
N ALA A 380 4.38 12.94 -7.69
CA ALA A 380 3.74 11.69 -8.07
C ALA A 380 3.24 11.73 -9.52
N LEU A 381 3.27 10.58 -10.17
CA LEU A 381 2.45 10.31 -11.34
C LEU A 381 1.07 9.84 -10.88
N ILE A 382 0.01 10.49 -11.36
CA ILE A 382 -1.37 10.19 -10.97
C ILE A 382 -2.19 9.93 -12.22
N ARG A 383 -2.92 8.80 -12.24
CA ARG A 383 -3.91 8.47 -13.27
C ARG A 383 -5.27 9.04 -12.83
N SER A 384 -6.01 9.62 -13.77
CA SER A 384 -7.31 10.21 -13.51
C SER A 384 -8.36 9.19 -13.06
N ALA A 385 -9.45 9.70 -12.49
CA ALA A 385 -10.60 8.89 -12.11
C ALA A 385 -11.26 8.19 -13.31
N GLU A 386 -11.20 8.79 -14.50
CA GLU A 386 -11.65 8.18 -15.75
C GLU A 386 -10.70 7.09 -16.25
N GLY A 387 -9.44 7.09 -15.78
CA GLY A 387 -8.43 6.10 -16.11
C GLY A 387 -7.73 6.33 -17.46
N ASN A 388 -7.98 7.46 -18.12
CA ASN A 388 -7.53 7.72 -19.50
C ASN A 388 -6.64 8.97 -19.67
N SER A 389 -6.46 9.76 -18.62
CA SER A 389 -5.56 10.92 -18.56
C SER A 389 -4.65 10.80 -17.32
N TYR A 390 -3.58 11.58 -17.29
CA TYR A 390 -2.55 11.48 -16.26
C TYR A 390 -1.96 12.84 -15.91
N ALA A 391 -1.40 12.95 -14.71
CA ALA A 391 -0.68 14.13 -14.28
C ALA A 391 0.61 13.79 -13.53
N ARG A 392 1.65 14.62 -13.70
CA ARG A 392 2.76 14.73 -12.75
C ARG A 392 2.45 15.87 -11.80
N VAL A 393 2.48 15.60 -10.50
CA VAL A 393 2.06 16.54 -9.47
C VAL A 393 3.17 16.76 -8.47
N ARG A 394 3.45 18.02 -8.12
CA ARG A 394 4.35 18.40 -7.02
C ARG A 394 3.75 19.51 -6.17
N LEU A 395 4.09 19.51 -4.89
CA LEU A 395 3.83 20.65 -4.02
C LEU A 395 4.84 21.77 -4.34
N ASP A 396 4.35 22.97 -4.64
CA ASP A 396 5.18 24.14 -4.96
C ASP A 396 5.36 25.04 -3.74
N LYS A 397 4.25 25.33 -3.03
CA LYS A 397 4.25 26.26 -1.91
C LYS A 397 3.26 25.87 -0.83
N ILE A 398 3.64 26.21 0.40
CA ILE A 398 2.73 26.34 1.54
C ILE A 398 2.82 27.79 1.98
N ASN A 399 1.71 28.51 1.91
CA ASN A 399 1.68 29.93 2.22
C ASN A 399 1.25 30.14 3.67
N TYR A 400 1.88 31.12 4.31
CA TYR A 400 1.57 31.55 5.67
C TYR A 400 1.26 33.06 5.67
N PRO A 401 0.46 33.55 6.62
CA PRO A 401 0.18 34.99 6.70
C PRO A 401 1.44 35.79 7.08
N ASP A 402 2.36 35.18 7.84
CA ASP A 402 3.68 35.73 8.17
C ASP A 402 4.65 34.60 8.60
N SER A 403 5.91 34.94 8.84
CA SER A 403 6.98 33.97 9.17
C SER A 403 6.87 33.34 10.57
N SER A 404 6.01 33.85 11.45
CA SER A 404 5.78 33.32 12.80
C SER A 404 4.54 32.44 12.92
N ALA A 405 3.65 32.51 11.92
CA ALA A 405 2.43 31.72 11.90
C ALA A 405 2.71 30.22 11.74
N THR A 406 1.98 29.40 12.50
CA THR A 406 2.04 27.94 12.44
C THR A 406 0.92 27.32 11.61
N THR A 407 -0.07 28.13 11.23
CA THR A 407 -1.19 27.73 10.39
C THR A 407 -1.02 28.31 9.00
N ALA A 408 -1.00 27.43 7.99
CA ALA A 408 -0.97 27.82 6.59
C ALA A 408 -2.29 28.50 6.18
N THR A 409 -2.22 29.39 5.19
CA THR A 409 -3.38 30.02 4.54
C THR A 409 -3.72 29.39 3.21
N SER A 410 -2.75 28.77 2.53
CA SER A 410 -3.00 27.99 1.33
C SER A 410 -1.89 27.00 1.01
N TRP A 411 -2.22 26.02 0.19
CA TRP A 411 -1.27 25.08 -0.43
C TRP A 411 -1.38 25.22 -1.94
N GLU A 412 -0.25 25.18 -2.65
CA GLU A 412 -0.20 25.31 -4.11
C GLU A 412 0.51 24.11 -4.73
N PHE A 413 -0.21 23.35 -5.56
CA PHE A 413 0.34 22.26 -6.35
C PHE A 413 0.53 22.68 -7.81
N LYS A 414 1.65 22.26 -8.42
CA LYS A 414 1.84 22.30 -9.87
C LYS A 414 1.52 20.95 -10.47
N ILE A 415 0.79 20.99 -11.58
CA ILE A 415 0.25 19.81 -12.25
C ILE A 415 0.63 19.91 -13.72
N ASP A 416 1.45 18.98 -14.21
CA ASP A 416 1.70 18.81 -15.64
C ASP A 416 0.81 17.67 -16.14
N ILE A 417 -0.07 17.96 -17.09
CA ILE A 417 -1.17 17.08 -17.50
C ILE A 417 -0.86 16.47 -18.87
N GLN A 418 -1.03 15.17 -18.95
CA GLN A 418 -1.16 14.40 -20.17
C GLN A 418 -2.67 14.13 -20.37
N PRO A 419 -3.33 14.86 -21.27
CA PRO A 419 -4.78 14.76 -21.44
C PRO A 419 -5.19 13.40 -22.03
N ALA A 420 -6.48 13.10 -21.91
CA ALA A 420 -7.06 11.93 -22.54
C ALA A 420 -6.86 11.97 -24.08
N PRO A 421 -6.67 10.81 -24.75
CA PRO A 421 -6.44 10.72 -26.19
C PRO A 421 -7.54 11.31 -27.08
#